data_AF-A0A1B6BDU5-F1
#
_entry.id   AF-A0A1B6BDU5-F1
#
_cell.length_a   1.000
_cell.length_b   1.000
_cell.length_c   1.000
_cell.angle_alpha   90.00
_cell.angle_beta   90.00
_cell.angle_gamma   90.00
#
_symmetry.space_group_name_H-M   'P 1'
#
loop_
_entity.id
_entity.type
_entity.pdbx_description
1 polymer ?
#
loop_
_entity_poly.entity_id
_entity_poly.type
_entity_poly.pdbx_seq_one_letter_code
_entity_poly.pdbx_strand_id
1 'polypeptide(L)'
;MAKFDEVISEYNRLIKSRCEFLLDDGTLINLVFEEKNLPHLLGFQYLSDAHTVFRVFNDKNDRSVIAENIMSKIITENVSYEQLTALNKVDGDVRRRIEEFSYTNIIGLLRGITTFKFIYEPKRQISNKARFVFIEHRDELFIHLYIGYDKLQKNYFPLSFQPSKRKEVSLERKPHYIIKTTIYHDKENGVEIEVLDHVVMRPVIRDLSEGVKKYKSINDLLYKKISDGQETSKFLNEVNECFRFIERKYNELSTLINLDEFLMRRSNAKMKSFFDDYRDKFCKH
;
A
#
# COMPACT_ATOMS: atom_id res chain seq x y z
N MET A 1 7.96 -5.04 -24.63
CA MET A 1 8.76 -5.87 -23.70
C MET A 1 9.12 -5.10 -22.43
N ALA A 2 9.70 -3.89 -22.54
CA ALA A 2 10.14 -3.08 -21.39
C ALA A 2 9.22 -3.07 -20.15
N LYS A 3 7.90 -2.95 -20.32
CA LYS A 3 6.97 -2.93 -19.16
C LYS A 3 6.86 -4.26 -18.43
N PHE A 4 6.90 -5.41 -19.12
CA PHE A 4 6.88 -6.71 -18.45
C PHE A 4 8.20 -7.00 -17.76
N ASP A 5 9.32 -6.62 -18.38
CA ASP A 5 10.64 -6.74 -17.77
C ASP A 5 10.72 -5.90 -16.48
N GLU A 6 10.17 -4.69 -16.50
CA GLU A 6 10.02 -3.83 -15.32
C GLU A 6 9.16 -4.51 -14.23
N VAL A 7 7.97 -5.02 -14.58
CA VAL A 7 7.07 -5.68 -13.63
C VAL A 7 7.72 -6.93 -13.01
N ILE A 8 8.41 -7.74 -13.81
CA ILE A 8 9.12 -8.94 -13.34
C ILE A 8 10.27 -8.53 -12.41
N SER A 9 11.06 -7.52 -12.79
CA SER A 9 12.14 -6.99 -11.94
C SER A 9 11.61 -6.49 -10.60
N GLU A 10 10.52 -5.71 -10.61
CA GLU A 10 9.85 -5.21 -9.41
C GLU A 10 9.28 -6.36 -8.55
N TYR A 11 8.72 -7.39 -9.18
CA TYR A 11 8.22 -8.56 -8.45
C TYR A 11 9.33 -9.41 -7.85
N ASN A 12 10.47 -9.53 -8.54
CA ASN A 12 11.64 -10.24 -8.04
C ASN A 12 12.21 -9.63 -6.76
N ARG A 13 11.93 -8.35 -6.51
CA ARG A 13 12.25 -7.69 -5.23
C ARG A 13 11.26 -8.09 -4.12
N LEU A 14 10.00 -8.41 -4.45
CA LEU A 14 8.97 -8.83 -3.50
C LEU A 14 9.12 -10.28 -3.06
N ILE A 15 9.46 -11.21 -3.97
CA ILE A 15 9.71 -12.62 -3.63
C ILE A 15 10.93 -12.82 -2.71
N LYS A 16 11.84 -11.83 -2.68
CA LYS A 16 12.94 -11.73 -1.71
C LYS A 16 12.52 -11.08 -0.38
N SER A 17 11.21 -10.91 -0.17
CA SER A 17 10.68 -10.29 1.03
C SER A 17 9.61 -11.17 1.67
N ARG A 18 9.65 -11.29 2.99
CA ARG A 18 8.60 -11.90 3.81
C ARG A 18 8.02 -10.86 4.73
N CYS A 19 6.70 -10.84 4.90
CA CYS A 19 6.04 -9.90 5.81
C CYS A 19 5.21 -10.63 6.85
N GLU A 20 5.37 -10.26 8.11
CA GLU A 20 4.58 -10.76 9.23
C GLU A 20 3.74 -9.61 9.80
N PHE A 21 2.45 -9.84 9.99
CA PHE A 21 1.54 -8.88 10.59
C PHE A 21 0.84 -9.52 11.78
N LEU A 22 1.08 -8.98 12.97
CA LEU A 22 0.37 -9.38 14.18
C LEU A 22 -0.84 -8.46 14.38
N LEU A 23 -2.02 -9.05 14.48
CA LEU A 23 -3.27 -8.34 14.71
C LEU A 23 -3.59 -8.20 16.21
N ASP A 24 -4.51 -7.30 16.51
CA ASP A 24 -5.02 -7.02 17.86
C ASP A 24 -5.77 -8.18 18.51
N ASP A 25 -6.31 -9.10 17.70
CA ASP A 25 -6.91 -10.35 18.17
C ASP A 25 -5.91 -11.51 18.34
N GLY A 26 -4.62 -11.26 18.10
CA GLY A 26 -3.55 -12.25 18.18
C GLY A 26 -3.30 -13.04 16.89
N THR A 27 -4.08 -12.81 15.82
CA THR A 27 -3.85 -13.45 14.52
C THR A 27 -2.51 -13.02 13.94
N LEU A 28 -1.69 -13.99 13.50
CA LEU A 28 -0.44 -13.74 12.81
C LEU A 28 -0.59 -14.04 11.31
N ILE A 29 -0.43 -13.02 10.47
CA ILE A 29 -0.43 -13.13 9.01
C ILE A 29 1.02 -13.20 8.53
N ASN A 30 1.47 -14.40 8.18
CA ASN A 30 2.76 -14.64 7.52
C ASN A 30 2.56 -14.59 6.01
N LEU A 31 2.72 -13.41 5.42
CA LEU A 31 2.58 -13.16 4.00
C LEU A 31 3.89 -13.51 3.26
N VAL A 32 3.77 -14.44 2.32
CA VAL A 32 4.87 -14.89 1.44
C VAL A 32 4.51 -14.58 0.00
N PHE A 33 5.47 -14.02 -0.74
CA PHE A 33 5.38 -13.81 -2.18
C PHE A 33 6.12 -14.95 -2.89
N GLU A 34 5.47 -15.61 -3.84
CA GLU A 34 6.04 -16.69 -4.63
C GLU A 34 5.85 -16.39 -6.12
N GLU A 35 6.76 -16.83 -6.98
CA GLU A 35 6.69 -16.61 -8.45
C GLU A 35 5.29 -16.83 -9.05
N LYS A 36 4.61 -17.88 -8.56
CA LYS A 36 3.26 -18.25 -9.00
C LYS A 36 2.17 -17.22 -8.69
N ASN A 37 2.39 -16.26 -7.79
CA ASN A 37 1.36 -15.27 -7.45
C ASN A 37 1.33 -14.09 -8.42
N LEU A 38 2.41 -13.79 -9.16
CA LEU A 38 2.47 -12.63 -10.06
C LEU A 38 1.34 -12.62 -11.11
N PRO A 39 1.06 -13.72 -11.83
CA PRO A 39 -0.08 -13.76 -12.76
C PRO A 39 -1.42 -13.39 -12.09
N HIS A 40 -1.62 -13.83 -10.84
CA HIS A 40 -2.84 -13.55 -10.08
C HIS A 40 -2.96 -12.09 -9.66
N LEU A 41 -1.84 -11.47 -9.29
CA LEU A 41 -1.76 -10.05 -8.94
C LEU A 41 -2.13 -9.17 -10.14
N LEU A 42 -1.64 -9.52 -11.32
CA LEU A 42 -1.90 -8.80 -12.58
C LEU A 42 -3.30 -9.07 -13.17
N GLY A 43 -4.05 -10.04 -12.63
CA GLY A 43 -5.38 -10.37 -13.13
C GLY A 43 -5.39 -11.31 -14.34
N PHE A 44 -4.29 -12.00 -14.61
CA PHE A 44 -4.17 -12.89 -15.79
C PHE A 44 -5.02 -14.16 -15.67
N GLN A 45 -5.46 -14.52 -14.47
CA GLN A 45 -6.49 -15.53 -14.25
C GLN A 45 -7.86 -15.17 -14.85
N TYR A 46 -8.09 -13.93 -15.27
CA TYR A 46 -9.31 -13.56 -16.00
C TYR A 46 -9.13 -13.65 -17.52
N LEU A 47 -7.88 -13.73 -17.98
CA LEU A 47 -7.56 -13.97 -19.40
C LEU A 47 -7.77 -15.45 -19.78
N SER A 48 -7.79 -16.36 -18.79
CA SER A 48 -8.09 -17.79 -19.00
C SER A 48 -9.50 -18.06 -19.51
N ASP A 49 -10.44 -17.18 -19.16
CA ASP A 49 -11.87 -17.31 -19.49
C ASP A 49 -12.20 -16.71 -20.86
N ALA A 50 -11.19 -16.17 -21.54
CA ALA A 50 -11.30 -15.59 -22.86
C ALA A 50 -10.61 -16.51 -23.89
N HIS A 51 -11.33 -16.90 -24.95
CA HIS A 51 -10.71 -17.44 -26.18
C HIS A 51 -9.73 -16.41 -26.74
N THR A 52 -8.49 -16.50 -26.26
CA THR A 52 -7.39 -15.59 -26.56
C THR A 52 -6.25 -16.40 -27.12
N VAL A 53 -5.33 -15.69 -27.75
CA VAL A 53 -3.99 -16.16 -28.08
C VAL A 53 -3.35 -16.92 -26.90
N PHE A 54 -3.61 -16.53 -25.63
CA PHE A 54 -3.13 -17.21 -24.43
C PHE A 54 -3.76 -18.59 -24.12
N ARG A 55 -5.03 -18.82 -24.49
CA ARG A 55 -5.67 -20.14 -24.37
C ARG A 55 -5.06 -21.14 -25.36
N VAL A 56 -4.87 -20.71 -26.61
CA VAL A 56 -4.17 -21.48 -27.66
C VAL A 56 -2.72 -21.75 -27.28
N PHE A 57 -2.09 -20.78 -26.61
CA PHE A 57 -0.75 -20.95 -26.10
C PHE A 57 -0.68 -21.95 -24.95
N ASN A 58 -1.63 -21.98 -24.00
CA ASN A 58 -1.55 -22.87 -22.82
C ASN A 58 -1.90 -24.34 -23.09
N ASP A 59 -2.91 -24.60 -23.90
CA ASP A 59 -3.32 -25.94 -24.32
C ASP A 59 -3.87 -25.88 -25.75
N LYS A 60 -3.23 -26.61 -26.69
CA LYS A 60 -3.73 -26.72 -28.08
C LYS A 60 -5.17 -27.27 -28.15
N ASN A 61 -5.63 -27.93 -27.07
CA ASN A 61 -6.97 -28.51 -26.95
C ASN A 61 -7.95 -27.66 -26.11
N ASP A 62 -7.56 -26.45 -25.69
CA ASP A 62 -8.43 -25.46 -25.02
C ASP A 62 -9.04 -25.89 -23.67
N ARG A 63 -8.43 -26.82 -22.92
CA ARG A 63 -9.07 -27.43 -21.73
C ARG A 63 -8.77 -26.71 -20.41
N SER A 64 -7.62 -26.06 -20.26
CA SER A 64 -7.31 -25.30 -19.02
C SER A 64 -6.19 -24.28 -19.23
N VAL A 65 -6.18 -23.22 -18.42
CA VAL A 65 -5.11 -22.22 -18.39
C VAL A 65 -4.54 -22.14 -16.97
N ILE A 66 -3.29 -22.56 -16.82
CA ILE A 66 -2.51 -22.38 -15.60
C ILE A 66 -1.88 -20.99 -15.65
N ALA A 67 -2.20 -20.13 -14.66
CA ALA A 67 -1.77 -18.73 -14.65
C ALA A 67 -0.24 -18.58 -14.61
N GLU A 68 0.46 -19.51 -13.95
CA GLU A 68 1.93 -19.61 -13.92
C GLU A 68 2.53 -19.66 -15.33
N ASN A 69 1.92 -20.44 -16.23
CA ASN A 69 2.40 -20.59 -17.61
C ASN A 69 2.20 -19.33 -18.45
N ILE A 70 1.30 -18.42 -18.07
CA ILE A 70 1.00 -17.21 -18.86
C ILE A 70 2.21 -16.28 -18.85
N MET A 71 2.83 -16.04 -17.68
CA MET A 71 4.01 -15.18 -17.59
C MET A 71 5.19 -15.76 -18.36
N SER A 72 5.48 -17.05 -18.21
CA SER A 72 6.55 -17.71 -18.95
C SER A 72 6.36 -17.59 -20.47
N LYS A 73 5.12 -17.65 -20.96
CA LYS A 73 4.83 -17.51 -22.39
C LYS A 73 4.92 -16.09 -22.90
N ILE A 74 4.44 -15.10 -22.14
CA ILE A 74 4.66 -13.68 -22.47
C ILE A 74 6.15 -13.41 -22.69
N ILE A 75 7.00 -13.95 -21.82
CA ILE A 75 8.46 -13.83 -21.90
C ILE A 75 8.99 -14.60 -23.12
N THR A 76 8.67 -15.89 -23.25
CA THR A 76 9.26 -16.77 -24.29
C THR A 76 8.89 -16.33 -25.71
N GLU A 77 7.67 -15.83 -25.90
CA GLU A 77 7.15 -15.42 -27.20
C GLU A 77 7.31 -13.92 -27.47
N ASN A 78 7.99 -13.20 -26.55
CA ASN A 78 8.26 -11.77 -26.65
C ASN A 78 7.00 -10.92 -26.85
N VAL A 79 5.89 -11.28 -26.18
CA VAL A 79 4.63 -10.54 -26.28
C VAL A 79 4.81 -9.15 -25.68
N SER A 80 4.57 -8.12 -26.50
CA SER A 80 4.68 -6.72 -26.07
C SER A 80 3.49 -6.30 -25.21
N TYR A 81 3.68 -5.27 -24.38
CA TYR A 81 2.61 -4.70 -23.58
C TYR A 81 1.48 -4.15 -24.46
N GLU A 82 1.85 -3.53 -25.58
CA GLU A 82 0.94 -3.00 -26.59
C GLU A 82 0.14 -4.13 -27.26
N GLN A 83 0.80 -5.25 -27.58
CA GLN A 83 0.14 -6.44 -28.13
C GLN A 83 -0.85 -7.04 -27.14
N LEU A 84 -0.49 -7.15 -25.86
CA LEU A 84 -1.39 -7.64 -24.82
C LEU A 84 -2.59 -6.71 -24.66
N THR A 85 -2.35 -5.41 -24.51
CA THR A 85 -3.39 -4.42 -24.21
C THR A 85 -4.29 -4.05 -25.39
N ALA A 86 -3.89 -4.39 -26.61
CA ALA A 86 -4.71 -4.31 -27.81
C ALA A 86 -5.75 -5.44 -27.89
N LEU A 87 -5.64 -6.49 -27.07
CA LEU A 87 -6.66 -7.54 -27.02
C LEU A 87 -7.95 -6.96 -26.42
N ASN A 88 -9.05 -7.09 -27.17
CA ASN A 88 -10.38 -6.57 -26.81
C ASN A 88 -10.92 -6.97 -25.43
N LYS A 89 -10.30 -7.96 -24.76
CA LYS A 89 -10.71 -8.48 -23.45
C LYS A 89 -9.72 -8.18 -22.32
N VAL A 90 -8.61 -7.51 -22.60
CA VAL A 90 -7.82 -6.85 -21.55
C VAL A 90 -8.57 -5.57 -21.20
N ASP A 91 -9.41 -5.67 -20.18
CA ASP A 91 -10.18 -4.53 -19.72
C ASP A 91 -9.28 -3.46 -19.06
N GLY A 92 -9.90 -2.32 -18.74
CA GLY A 92 -9.20 -1.24 -18.06
C GLY A 92 -8.67 -1.62 -16.67
N ASP A 93 -9.12 -2.73 -16.08
CA ASP A 93 -8.67 -3.18 -14.76
C ASP A 93 -7.35 -3.96 -14.87
N VAL A 94 -7.24 -4.94 -15.78
CA VAL A 94 -5.97 -5.65 -16.03
C VAL A 94 -4.89 -4.67 -16.48
N ARG A 95 -5.22 -3.73 -17.37
CA ARG A 95 -4.28 -2.70 -17.81
C ARG A 95 -3.75 -1.88 -16.64
N ARG A 96 -4.65 -1.36 -15.81
CA ARG A 96 -4.30 -0.54 -14.65
C ARG A 96 -3.48 -1.32 -13.63
N ARG A 97 -3.76 -2.61 -13.43
CA ARG A 97 -2.95 -3.48 -12.56
C ARG A 97 -1.50 -3.52 -13.02
N ILE A 98 -1.24 -3.69 -14.31
CA ILE A 98 0.12 -3.71 -14.89
C ILE A 98 0.78 -2.34 -14.76
N GLU A 99 0.07 -1.26 -15.09
CA GLU A 99 0.59 0.11 -15.07
C GLU A 99 1.01 0.54 -13.66
N GLU A 100 0.19 0.22 -12.67
CA GLU A 100 0.37 0.59 -11.26
C GLU A 100 1.18 -0.45 -10.46
N PHE A 101 1.57 -1.56 -11.07
CA PHE A 101 2.36 -2.57 -10.37
C PHE A 101 3.78 -2.07 -10.10
N SER A 102 4.15 -1.95 -8.84
CA SER A 102 5.53 -1.68 -8.43
C SER A 102 5.81 -2.21 -7.02
N TYR A 103 7.07 -2.51 -6.76
CA TYR A 103 7.57 -2.87 -5.43
C TYR A 103 7.21 -1.77 -4.42
N THR A 104 7.45 -0.51 -4.80
CA THR A 104 7.18 0.65 -3.94
C THR A 104 5.71 0.83 -3.61
N ASN A 105 4.78 0.47 -4.51
CA ASN A 105 3.35 0.47 -4.22
C ASN A 105 2.96 -0.62 -3.24
N ILE A 106 3.45 -1.84 -3.45
CA ILE A 106 3.09 -2.97 -2.60
C ILE A 106 3.74 -2.84 -1.22
N ILE A 107 5.05 -2.59 -1.13
CA ILE A 107 5.73 -2.43 0.16
C ILE A 107 5.26 -1.17 0.90
N GLY A 108 4.99 -0.08 0.19
CA GLY A 108 4.40 1.12 0.77
C GLY A 108 3.06 0.81 1.47
N LEU A 109 2.20 0.04 0.77
CA LEU A 109 0.96 -0.49 1.33
C LEU A 109 1.25 -1.33 2.59
N LEU A 110 2.17 -2.30 2.52
CA LEU A 110 2.48 -3.20 3.64
C LEU A 110 3.02 -2.46 4.88
N ARG A 111 3.85 -1.42 4.68
CA ARG A 111 4.34 -0.53 5.74
C ARG A 111 3.24 0.39 6.28
N GLY A 112 2.22 0.67 5.48
CA GLY A 112 1.21 1.69 5.75
C GLY A 112 -0.07 1.23 6.40
N ILE A 113 -0.21 -0.07 6.64
CA ILE A 113 -1.47 -0.66 7.09
C ILE A 113 -1.73 -0.35 8.56
N THR A 114 -2.27 0.83 8.82
CA THR A 114 -2.75 1.24 10.15
C THR A 114 -4.17 0.77 10.42
N THR A 115 -4.92 0.31 9.42
CA THR A 115 -6.30 -0.17 9.56
C THR A 115 -6.55 -1.42 8.70
N PHE A 116 -6.81 -2.58 9.31
CA PHE A 116 -7.24 -3.77 8.57
C PHE A 116 -8.74 -3.66 8.38
N LYS A 117 -9.19 -3.67 7.14
CA LYS A 117 -10.61 -3.82 6.85
C LYS A 117 -10.82 -5.23 6.37
N PHE A 118 -10.96 -6.15 7.32
CA PHE A 118 -11.43 -7.49 7.02
C PHE A 118 -12.94 -7.48 6.83
N ILE A 119 -13.40 -8.02 5.70
CA ILE A 119 -14.75 -8.59 5.53
C ILE A 119 -14.67 -9.97 4.95
N TYR A 120 -15.30 -10.90 5.66
CA TYR A 120 -15.71 -12.17 5.12
C TYR A 120 -17.22 -12.29 5.24
N GLU A 121 -17.92 -12.17 4.11
CA GLU A 121 -19.28 -12.68 3.95
C GLU A 121 -19.31 -13.63 2.76
N PRO A 122 -19.40 -14.95 2.97
CA PRO A 122 -19.24 -15.96 1.93
C PRO A 122 -20.34 -15.96 0.84
N LYS A 123 -21.29 -15.02 0.87
CA LYS A 123 -22.47 -15.01 0.01
C LYS A 123 -22.65 -13.77 -0.88
N ARG A 124 -21.69 -12.81 -0.91
CA ARG A 124 -21.92 -11.50 -1.60
C ARG A 124 -20.76 -10.88 -2.41
N GLN A 125 -19.72 -11.60 -2.86
CA GLN A 125 -18.58 -10.94 -3.56
C GLN A 125 -17.83 -11.75 -4.64
N ILE A 126 -16.97 -11.01 -5.38
CA ILE A 126 -16.21 -11.30 -6.61
C ILE A 126 -15.09 -12.35 -6.43
N SER A 127 -14.48 -12.46 -5.24
CA SER A 127 -13.44 -13.48 -4.95
C SER A 127 -13.71 -14.19 -3.63
N ASN A 128 -14.11 -15.46 -3.71
CA ASN A 128 -14.44 -16.32 -2.56
C ASN A 128 -13.22 -16.85 -1.77
N LYS A 129 -12.00 -16.53 -2.20
CA LYS A 129 -10.75 -17.05 -1.62
C LYS A 129 -10.01 -16.06 -0.71
N ALA A 130 -10.38 -14.78 -0.72
CA ALA A 130 -9.70 -13.76 0.09
C ALA A 130 -10.05 -13.91 1.59
N ARG A 131 -9.03 -13.80 2.42
CA ARG A 131 -9.10 -13.77 3.89
C ARG A 131 -8.77 -12.41 4.48
N PHE A 132 -8.03 -11.56 3.79
CA PHE A 132 -7.81 -10.18 4.21
C PHE A 132 -7.74 -9.28 2.98
N VAL A 133 -8.01 -7.99 3.17
CA VAL A 133 -7.76 -6.97 2.15
C VAL A 133 -6.99 -5.83 2.79
N PHE A 134 -5.82 -5.53 2.24
CA PHE A 134 -5.04 -4.36 2.63
C PHE A 134 -5.42 -3.21 1.70
N ILE A 135 -5.74 -2.06 2.29
CA ILE A 135 -6.28 -0.93 1.55
C ILE A 135 -5.54 0.33 1.96
N GLU A 136 -4.96 0.99 0.97
CA GLU A 136 -4.39 2.32 1.10
C GLU A 136 -4.94 3.24 0.01
N HIS A 137 -5.06 4.52 0.34
CA HIS A 137 -5.37 5.56 -0.63
C HIS A 137 -4.07 6.27 -1.00
N ARG A 138 -3.61 6.08 -2.24
CA ARG A 138 -2.40 6.68 -2.79
C ARG A 138 -2.77 7.45 -4.05
N ASP A 139 -2.44 8.74 -4.10
CA ASP A 139 -2.84 9.64 -5.17
C ASP A 139 -4.34 9.49 -5.49
N GLU A 140 -4.75 9.34 -6.74
CA GLU A 140 -6.16 9.21 -7.13
C GLU A 140 -6.75 7.80 -6.95
N LEU A 141 -5.96 6.83 -6.43
CA LEU A 141 -6.33 5.42 -6.41
C LEU A 141 -6.38 4.85 -4.99
N PHE A 142 -7.34 3.96 -4.79
CA PHE A 142 -7.35 3.00 -3.71
C PHE A 142 -6.62 1.75 -4.19
N ILE A 143 -5.51 1.42 -3.52
CA ILE A 143 -4.76 0.21 -3.75
C ILE A 143 -5.36 -0.87 -2.84
N HIS A 144 -5.93 -1.92 -3.43
CA HIS A 144 -6.44 -3.08 -2.71
C HIS A 144 -5.50 -4.27 -2.95
N LEU A 145 -4.96 -4.86 -1.90
CA LEU A 145 -4.23 -6.13 -1.96
C LEU A 145 -5.03 -7.19 -1.21
N TYR A 146 -5.63 -8.11 -1.95
CA TYR A 146 -6.35 -9.24 -1.40
C TYR A 146 -5.36 -10.32 -1.00
N ILE A 147 -5.55 -10.90 0.18
CA ILE A 147 -4.67 -11.90 0.77
C ILE A 147 -5.45 -13.20 0.92
N GLY A 148 -4.96 -14.28 0.33
CA GLY A 148 -5.46 -15.64 0.50
C GLY A 148 -4.78 -16.38 1.65
N TYR A 149 -5.30 -17.54 2.01
CA TYR A 149 -4.69 -18.45 2.99
C TYR A 149 -4.58 -19.85 2.41
N ASP A 150 -3.36 -20.39 2.37
CA ASP A 150 -3.11 -21.77 2.00
C ASP A 150 -3.18 -22.64 3.25
N LYS A 151 -4.17 -23.54 3.29
CA LYS A 151 -4.37 -24.45 4.43
C LYS A 151 -3.28 -25.52 4.53
N LEU A 152 -2.66 -25.89 3.41
CA LEU A 152 -1.62 -26.92 3.36
C LEU A 152 -0.30 -26.35 3.87
N GLN A 153 0.12 -25.20 3.33
CA GLN A 153 1.36 -24.53 3.71
C GLN A 153 1.24 -23.70 4.99
N LYS A 154 0.00 -23.49 5.48
CA LYS A 154 -0.33 -22.67 6.66
C LYS A 154 0.24 -21.24 6.57
N ASN A 155 0.32 -20.69 5.37
CA ASN A 155 0.81 -19.34 5.10
C ASN A 155 -0.26 -18.50 4.38
N TYR A 156 -0.03 -17.20 4.37
CA TYR A 156 -0.82 -16.24 3.61
C TYR A 156 -0.07 -15.86 2.34
N PHE A 157 -0.82 -15.60 1.27
CA PHE A 157 -0.25 -15.26 -0.03
C PHE A 157 -1.04 -14.12 -0.67
N PRO A 158 -0.39 -13.28 -1.49
CA PRO A 158 -1.08 -12.23 -2.24
C PRO A 158 -1.95 -12.87 -3.33
N LEU A 159 -3.26 -12.64 -3.25
CA LEU A 159 -4.25 -13.24 -4.15
C LEU A 159 -4.57 -12.34 -5.35
N SER A 160 -4.61 -11.02 -5.15
CA SER A 160 -4.96 -10.06 -6.21
C SER A 160 -4.54 -8.66 -5.80
N PHE A 161 -4.00 -7.89 -6.74
CA PHE A 161 -3.67 -6.48 -6.60
C PHE A 161 -4.64 -5.66 -7.46
N GLN A 162 -5.39 -4.73 -6.86
CA GLN A 162 -6.43 -3.98 -7.56
C GLN A 162 -6.38 -2.50 -7.21
N PRO A 163 -5.69 -1.69 -8.06
CA PRO A 163 -5.82 -0.24 -8.03
C PRO A 163 -7.22 0.14 -8.53
N SER A 164 -7.91 1.03 -7.83
CA SER A 164 -9.28 1.44 -8.19
C SER A 164 -9.54 2.89 -7.81
N LYS A 165 -10.29 3.62 -8.63
CA LYS A 165 -10.78 4.96 -8.26
C LYS A 165 -11.82 4.94 -7.14
N ARG A 166 -12.42 3.78 -6.89
CA ARG A 166 -13.43 3.58 -5.85
C ARG A 166 -12.84 2.77 -4.72
N LYS A 167 -13.02 3.27 -3.50
CA LYS A 167 -12.85 2.46 -2.30
C LYS A 167 -13.89 1.36 -2.33
N GLU A 168 -13.49 0.13 -2.03
CA GLU A 168 -14.43 -0.97 -1.91
C GLU A 168 -15.47 -0.67 -0.81
N VAL A 169 -16.73 -0.52 -1.23
CA VAL A 169 -17.84 -0.01 -0.40
C VAL A 169 -18.39 -1.10 0.54
N SER A 170 -18.14 -2.36 0.24
CA SER A 170 -18.69 -3.54 0.91
C SER A 170 -17.92 -3.99 2.15
N LEU A 171 -17.21 -3.07 2.82
CA LEU A 171 -16.45 -3.34 4.05
C LEU A 171 -17.23 -2.95 5.33
N GLU A 172 -18.45 -3.46 5.50
CA GLU A 172 -19.24 -3.48 6.75
C GLU A 172 -18.80 -4.53 7.83
N ARG A 173 -17.77 -4.24 8.65
CA ARG A 173 -17.49 -4.92 9.95
C ARG A 173 -16.37 -4.20 10.71
N LYS A 174 -16.30 -4.43 12.03
CA LYS A 174 -15.27 -3.87 12.93
C LYS A 174 -13.87 -4.18 12.36
N PRO A 175 -13.05 -3.17 12.05
CA PRO A 175 -11.70 -3.39 11.54
C PRO A 175 -10.85 -4.06 12.61
N HIS A 176 -9.97 -4.98 12.19
CA HIS A 176 -8.85 -5.40 13.01
C HIS A 176 -7.73 -4.36 12.89
N TYR A 177 -6.80 -4.40 13.83
CA TYR A 177 -5.69 -3.47 13.85
C TYR A 177 -4.38 -4.23 13.85
N ILE A 178 -3.41 -3.85 12.99
CA ILE A 178 -2.03 -4.32 13.19
C ILE A 178 -1.53 -3.77 14.51
N ILE A 179 -0.94 -4.62 15.34
CA ILE A 179 -0.14 -4.16 16.46
C ILE A 179 1.35 -4.13 16.10
N LYS A 180 1.81 -5.06 15.25
CA LYS A 180 3.21 -5.10 14.77
C LYS A 180 3.32 -5.59 13.33
N THR A 181 4.15 -4.91 12.53
CA THR A 181 4.62 -5.41 11.23
C THR A 181 6.09 -5.79 11.36
N THR A 182 6.50 -6.90 10.75
CA THR A 182 7.91 -7.26 10.60
C THR A 182 8.16 -7.64 9.15
N ILE A 183 9.09 -6.94 8.50
CA ILE A 183 9.46 -7.15 7.10
C ILE A 183 10.88 -7.69 7.08
N TYR A 184 11.05 -8.84 6.45
CA TYR A 184 12.33 -9.48 6.22
C TYR A 184 12.72 -9.23 4.77
N HIS A 185 13.86 -8.59 4.54
CA HIS A 185 14.41 -8.34 3.22
C HIS A 185 15.65 -9.20 3.03
N ASP A 186 15.57 -10.17 2.11
CA ASP A 186 16.71 -11.00 1.74
C ASP A 186 17.68 -10.18 0.88
N LYS A 187 18.87 -9.92 1.43
CA LYS A 187 20.00 -9.27 0.75
C LYS A 187 21.08 -10.31 0.47
N GLU A 188 22.02 -9.96 -0.41
CA GLU A 188 23.14 -10.84 -0.77
C GLU A 188 23.98 -11.29 0.45
N ASN A 189 24.07 -10.45 1.49
CA ASN A 189 24.89 -10.67 2.67
C ASN A 189 24.08 -11.04 3.94
N GLY A 190 22.80 -11.40 3.80
CA GLY A 190 21.94 -11.80 4.92
C GLY A 190 20.55 -11.17 4.88
N VAL A 191 19.82 -11.27 5.98
CA VAL A 191 18.45 -10.77 6.10
C VAL A 191 18.44 -9.46 6.87
N GLU A 192 17.94 -8.40 6.25
CA GLU A 192 17.61 -7.16 6.95
C GLU A 192 16.19 -7.28 7.52
N ILE A 193 16.00 -6.90 8.79
CA ILE A 193 14.71 -6.99 9.46
C ILE A 193 14.26 -5.58 9.84
N GLU A 194 13.14 -5.16 9.26
CA GLU A 194 12.42 -3.93 9.61
C GLU A 194 11.26 -4.28 10.54
N VAL A 195 11.14 -3.57 11.67
CA VAL A 195 10.06 -3.77 12.64
C VAL A 195 9.30 -2.46 12.82
N LEU A 196 7.99 -2.49 12.56
CA LEU A 196 7.09 -1.37 12.76
C LEU A 196 6.13 -1.68 13.92
N ASP A 197 6.29 -0.98 15.04
CA ASP A 197 5.38 -1.07 16.18
C ASP A 197 4.24 -0.06 16.02
N HIS A 198 3.10 -0.55 15.57
CA HIS A 198 1.94 0.30 15.30
C HIS A 198 1.27 0.78 16.58
N VAL A 199 1.46 0.09 17.70
CA VAL A 199 0.92 0.52 19.00
C VAL A 199 1.68 1.76 19.48
N VAL A 200 3.00 1.79 19.29
CA VAL A 200 3.84 2.95 19.63
C VAL A 200 3.67 4.08 18.63
N MET A 201 3.64 3.79 17.32
CA MET A 201 3.57 4.82 16.28
C MET A 201 2.22 5.57 16.24
N ARG A 202 1.09 4.88 16.47
CA ARG A 202 -0.25 5.47 16.30
C ARG A 202 -0.51 6.69 17.18
N PRO A 203 -0.23 6.67 18.50
CA PRO A 203 -0.36 7.86 19.35
C PRO A 203 0.48 9.02 18.82
N VAL A 204 1.72 8.78 18.42
CA VAL A 204 2.63 9.82 17.89
C VAL A 204 2.06 10.44 16.61
N ILE A 205 1.60 9.61 15.67
CA ILE A 205 0.99 10.06 14.42
C ILE A 205 -0.30 10.86 14.69
N ARG A 206 -1.15 10.40 15.61
CA ARG A 206 -2.38 11.10 15.99
C ARG A 206 -2.06 12.47 16.57
N ASP A 207 -1.18 12.51 17.57
CA ASP A 207 -0.77 13.72 18.25
C ASP A 207 -0.14 14.72 17.25
N LEU A 208 0.69 14.23 16.34
CA LEU A 208 1.28 15.05 15.27
C LEU A 208 0.21 15.64 14.35
N SER A 209 -0.76 14.82 13.92
CA SER A 209 -1.88 15.27 13.07
C SER A 209 -2.75 16.31 13.75
N GLU A 210 -3.06 16.12 15.03
CA GLU A 210 -3.81 17.06 15.86
C GLU A 210 -3.04 18.35 16.10
N GLY A 211 -1.74 18.26 16.37
CA GLY A 211 -0.84 19.40 16.48
C GLY A 211 -0.84 20.25 15.22
N VAL A 212 -0.65 19.65 14.04
CA VAL A 212 -0.67 20.37 12.76
C VAL A 212 -2.02 21.05 12.50
N LYS A 213 -3.15 20.39 12.81
CA LYS A 213 -4.48 20.99 12.69
C LYS A 213 -4.64 22.19 13.63
N LYS A 214 -4.24 22.04 14.89
CA LYS A 214 -4.30 23.10 15.90
C LYS A 214 -3.44 24.29 15.49
N TYR A 215 -2.21 24.05 15.03
CA TYR A 215 -1.31 25.09 14.54
C TYR A 215 -1.97 25.90 13.42
N LYS A 216 -2.50 25.24 12.38
CA LYS A 216 -3.16 25.94 11.27
C LYS A 216 -4.31 26.83 11.77
N SER A 217 -5.16 26.30 12.65
CA SER A 217 -6.27 27.06 13.22
C SER A 217 -5.83 28.29 14.02
N ILE A 218 -4.79 28.18 14.84
CA ILE A 218 -4.30 29.31 15.66
C ILE A 218 -3.57 30.31 14.77
N ASN A 219 -2.78 29.85 13.80
CA ASN A 219 -2.02 30.68 12.88
C ASN A 219 -2.95 31.50 11.96
N ASP A 220 -4.03 30.90 11.45
CA ASP A 220 -5.04 31.60 10.66
C ASP A 220 -5.74 32.70 11.48
N LEU A 221 -6.05 32.40 12.76
CA LEU A 221 -6.62 33.38 13.67
C LEU A 221 -5.63 34.51 14.00
N LEU A 222 -4.35 34.19 14.19
CA LEU A 222 -3.28 35.17 14.40
C LEU A 222 -3.20 36.15 13.23
N TYR A 223 -3.19 35.66 11.98
CA TYR A 223 -3.18 36.54 10.80
C TYR A 223 -4.40 37.45 10.74
N LYS A 224 -5.59 36.93 11.06
CA LYS A 224 -6.80 37.76 11.14
C LYS A 224 -6.66 38.85 12.20
N LYS A 225 -6.16 38.52 13.39
CA LYS A 225 -5.96 39.47 14.50
C LYS A 225 -4.94 40.56 14.14
N ILE A 226 -3.86 40.19 13.44
CA ILE A 226 -2.89 41.14 12.90
C ILE A 226 -3.57 42.10 11.92
N SER A 227 -4.36 41.58 10.99
CA SER A 227 -5.12 42.39 10.02
C SER A 227 -6.11 43.34 10.69
N ASP A 228 -6.70 42.92 11.81
CA ASP A 228 -7.66 43.70 12.60
C ASP A 228 -6.96 44.70 13.57
N GLY A 229 -5.63 44.76 13.59
CA GLY A 229 -4.85 45.64 14.47
C GLY A 229 -4.94 45.30 15.96
N GLN A 230 -5.26 44.04 16.29
CA GLN A 230 -5.47 43.59 17.67
C GLN A 230 -4.17 43.11 18.33
N GLU A 231 -4.17 43.00 19.67
CA GLU A 231 -3.04 42.44 20.41
C GLU A 231 -2.84 40.94 20.09
N THR A 232 -1.62 40.57 19.74
CA THR A 232 -1.28 39.23 19.20
C THR A 232 -0.28 38.45 20.07
N SER A 233 0.24 39.06 21.13
CA SER A 233 1.27 38.50 22.03
C SER A 233 0.93 37.09 22.53
N LYS A 234 -0.31 36.91 23.01
CA LYS A 234 -0.83 35.62 23.47
C LYS A 234 -0.91 34.58 22.35
N PHE A 235 -1.41 34.97 21.17
CA PHE A 235 -1.54 34.08 20.02
C PHE A 235 -0.17 33.64 19.48
N LEU A 236 0.81 34.54 19.45
CA LEU A 236 2.19 34.21 19.08
C LEU A 236 2.79 33.16 20.01
N ASN A 237 2.57 33.28 21.33
CA ASN A 237 3.02 32.27 22.29
C ASN A 237 2.35 30.91 22.04
N GLU A 238 1.03 30.89 21.83
CA GLU A 238 0.29 29.65 21.53
C GLU A 238 0.74 28.99 20.22
N VAL A 239 1.03 29.77 19.17
CA VAL A 239 1.59 29.27 17.91
C VAL A 239 2.96 28.63 18.14
N ASN A 240 3.84 29.30 18.90
CA ASN A 240 5.19 28.80 19.19
C ASN A 240 5.17 27.51 20.02
N GLU A 241 4.31 27.44 21.04
CA GLU A 241 4.12 26.21 21.83
C GLU A 241 3.61 25.05 20.97
N CYS A 242 2.63 25.32 20.10
CA CYS A 242 2.11 24.32 19.18
C CYS A 242 3.20 23.85 18.19
N PHE A 243 4.03 24.76 17.70
CA PHE A 243 5.13 24.41 16.80
C PHE A 243 6.16 23.51 17.48
N ARG A 244 6.60 23.84 18.71
CA ARG A 244 7.52 23.00 19.50
C ARG A 244 6.93 21.61 19.80
N PHE A 245 5.62 21.55 20.06
CA PHE A 245 4.93 20.27 20.24
C PHE A 245 5.01 19.41 18.98
N ILE A 246 4.74 19.99 17.80
CA ILE A 246 4.85 19.32 16.50
C ILE A 246 6.28 18.86 16.24
N GLU A 247 7.28 19.71 16.49
CA GLU A 247 8.71 19.39 16.37
C GLU A 247 9.12 18.18 17.22
N ARG A 248 8.73 18.18 18.49
CA ARG A 248 9.01 17.04 19.37
C ARG A 248 8.36 15.75 18.84
N LYS A 249 7.11 15.80 18.38
CA LYS A 249 6.40 14.62 17.85
C LYS A 249 6.92 14.17 16.49
N TYR A 250 7.39 15.09 15.66
CA TYR A 250 8.08 14.79 14.41
C TYR A 250 9.39 14.03 14.68
N ASN A 251 10.21 14.52 15.61
CA ASN A 251 11.46 13.86 16.00
C ASN A 251 11.20 12.51 16.67
N GLU A 252 10.16 12.38 17.49
CA GLU A 252 9.75 11.09 18.05
C GLU A 252 9.40 10.09 16.92
N LEU A 253 8.60 10.52 15.93
CA LEU A 253 8.22 9.68 14.81
C LEU A 253 9.40 9.33 13.88
N SER A 254 10.38 10.23 13.71
CA SER A 254 11.56 9.99 12.86
C SER A 254 12.46 8.89 13.39
N THR A 255 12.44 8.64 14.70
CA THR A 255 13.14 7.48 15.30
C THR A 255 12.45 6.15 15.05
N LEU A 256 11.16 6.18 14.71
CA LEU A 256 10.32 4.98 14.56
C LEU A 256 10.17 4.55 13.11
N ILE A 257 10.15 5.50 12.17
CA ILE A 257 9.89 5.23 10.75
C ILE A 257 10.66 6.16 9.83
N ASN A 258 10.83 5.74 8.57
CA ASN A 258 11.26 6.64 7.51
C ASN A 258 10.16 7.68 7.23
N LEU A 259 10.43 8.94 7.60
CA LEU A 259 9.45 10.02 7.48
C LEU A 259 9.16 10.44 6.04
N ASP A 260 10.14 10.37 5.14
CA ASP A 260 9.92 10.73 3.74
C ASP A 260 8.90 9.76 3.11
N GLU A 261 9.09 8.45 3.32
CA GLU A 261 8.12 7.45 2.87
C GLU A 261 6.75 7.63 3.53
N PHE A 262 6.73 7.93 4.82
CA PHE A 262 5.49 8.17 5.56
C PHE A 262 4.71 9.38 5.04
N LEU A 263 5.39 10.50 4.79
CA LEU A 263 4.76 11.76 4.37
C LEU A 263 4.29 11.71 2.91
N MET A 264 4.87 10.85 2.08
CA MET A 264 4.41 10.63 0.70
C MET A 264 3.02 9.97 0.59
N ARG A 265 2.43 9.50 1.71
CA ARG A 265 1.09 8.92 1.72
C ARG A 265 0.01 10.01 1.63
N ARG A 266 -1.03 9.80 0.81
CA ARG A 266 -2.13 10.79 0.64
C ARG A 266 -2.88 11.06 1.95
N SER A 267 -3.02 10.06 2.82
CA SER A 267 -3.60 10.26 4.16
C SER A 267 -2.83 11.27 5.01
N ASN A 268 -1.56 11.50 4.68
CA ASN A 268 -0.63 12.37 5.39
C ASN A 268 -0.37 13.69 4.64
N ALA A 269 -1.04 13.96 3.52
CA ALA A 269 -0.81 15.14 2.67
C ALA A 269 -0.85 16.47 3.44
N LYS A 270 -1.73 16.60 4.45
CA LYS A 270 -1.81 17.81 5.29
C LYS A 270 -0.55 18.00 6.15
N MET A 271 0.01 16.90 6.67
CA MET A 271 1.27 16.93 7.41
C MET A 271 2.43 17.18 6.47
N LYS A 272 2.46 16.52 5.31
CA LYS A 272 3.46 16.75 4.27
C LYS A 272 3.54 18.22 3.88
N SER A 273 2.42 18.83 3.48
CA SER A 273 2.37 20.26 3.13
C SER A 273 2.89 21.14 4.27
N PHE A 274 2.51 20.85 5.53
CA PHE A 274 3.02 21.61 6.67
C PHE A 274 4.54 21.48 6.80
N PHE A 275 5.11 20.27 6.69
CA PHE A 275 6.55 20.10 6.81
C PHE A 275 7.33 20.64 5.61
N ASP A 276 6.76 20.59 4.41
CA ASP A 276 7.33 21.22 3.22
C ASP A 276 7.44 22.74 3.43
N ASP A 277 6.40 23.39 3.99
CA ASP A 277 6.38 24.83 4.28
C ASP A 277 7.41 25.24 5.35
N TYR A 278 7.89 24.29 6.17
CA TYR A 278 8.80 24.53 7.29
C TYR A 278 10.09 23.69 7.21
N ARG A 279 10.46 23.22 6.03
CA ARG A 279 11.55 22.24 5.84
C ARG A 279 12.85 22.64 6.53
N ASP A 280 13.24 23.91 6.42
CA ASP A 280 14.48 24.45 7.01
C ASP A 280 14.52 24.42 8.54
N LYS A 281 13.36 24.26 9.19
CA LYS A 281 13.25 24.11 10.64
C LYS A 281 13.35 22.65 11.09
N PHE A 282 12.82 21.72 10.29
CA PHE A 282 12.78 20.29 10.63
C PHE A 282 13.99 19.49 10.10
N CYS A 283 14.65 19.95 9.04
CA CYS A 283 15.78 19.26 8.39
C CYS A 283 17.17 19.76 8.83
N LYS A 284 17.32 20.25 10.06
CA LYS A 284 18.61 20.82 10.54
C LYS A 284 19.72 19.80 10.86
N HIS A 285 19.54 18.52 10.54
CA HIS A 285 20.53 17.46 10.77
C HIS A 285 20.62 16.54 9.56
#